data_AF-A0A840PKJ2-F1
#
_entry.id   AF-A0A840PKJ2-F1
#
_cell.length_a   1.000
_cell.length_b   1.000
_cell.length_c   1.000
_cell.angle_alpha   90.00
_cell.angle_beta   90.00
_cell.angle_gamma   90.00
#
_symmetry.space_group_name_H-M   'P 1'
#
loop_
_entity.id
_entity.type
_entity.pdbx_description
1 polymer ?
#
loop_
_entity_poly.entity_id
_entity_poly.type
_entity_poly.pdbx_seq_one_letter_code
_entity_poly.pdbx_strand_id
1 'polypeptide(L)'
;MTTENTTSRELEIVNAVRRVAVALGYDDAEAARVAQDLEQDGREDWSSAELLLLALGELTKRDPDRRDLVSAAEAAEILGVSRQRVHQLADRDDFPRPRYELATGKLWTRADITEFNKRWERKTGRPRRAK
;
A
#
# COMPACT_ATOMS: atom_id res chain seq x y z
N MET A 1 1.66 -6.52 43.40
CA MET A 1 1.46 -5.13 42.95
C MET A 1 2.28 -4.76 41.71
N THR A 2 3.41 -5.42 41.42
CA THR A 2 4.25 -5.09 40.24
C THR A 2 3.79 -5.76 38.94
N THR A 3 3.25 -6.98 39.00
CA THR A 3 2.82 -7.76 37.83
C THR A 3 1.57 -7.21 37.14
N GLU A 4 0.57 -6.73 37.90
CA GLU A 4 -0.63 -6.11 37.32
C GLU A 4 -0.32 -4.88 36.47
N ASN A 5 0.67 -4.07 36.89
CA ASN A 5 1.07 -2.88 36.15
C ASN A 5 1.77 -3.25 34.82
N THR A 6 2.62 -4.29 34.83
CA THR A 6 3.27 -4.78 33.61
C THR A 6 2.26 -5.34 32.61
N THR A 7 1.31 -6.18 33.04
CA THR A 7 0.28 -6.74 32.16
C THR A 7 -0.66 -5.67 31.61
N SER A 8 -1.03 -4.67 32.43
CA SER A 8 -1.83 -3.53 31.97
C SER A 8 -1.11 -2.73 30.88
N ARG A 9 0.18 -2.44 31.09
CA ARG A 9 1.00 -1.71 30.12
C ARG A 9 1.21 -2.49 28.83
N GLU A 10 1.41 -3.80 28.91
CA GLU A 10 1.54 -4.66 27.74
C GLU A 10 0.25 -4.64 26.90
N LEU A 11 -0.91 -4.76 27.55
CA LEU A 11 -2.21 -4.70 26.88
C LEU A 11 -2.46 -3.33 26.22
N GLU A 12 -2.05 -2.23 26.85
CA GLU A 12 -2.11 -0.89 26.26
C GLU A 12 -1.27 -0.79 24.99
N ILE A 13 -0.04 -1.32 25.00
CA ILE A 13 0.84 -1.30 23.83
C ILE A 13 0.25 -2.16 22.71
N VAL A 14 -0.22 -3.38 23.02
CA VAL A 14 -0.87 -4.25 22.04
C VAL A 14 -2.04 -3.52 21.37
N ASN A 15 -2.93 -2.91 22.15
CA ASN A 15 -4.06 -2.15 21.62
C ASN A 15 -3.63 -0.95 20.77
N ALA A 16 -2.57 -0.24 21.19
CA ALA A 16 -2.03 0.86 20.41
C ALA A 16 -1.48 0.38 19.07
N VAL A 17 -0.71 -0.71 19.04
CA VAL A 17 -0.15 -1.29 17.81
C VAL A 17 -1.24 -1.70 16.84
N ARG A 18 -2.29 -2.39 17.31
CA ARG A 18 -3.43 -2.79 16.48
C ARG A 18 -4.14 -1.59 15.85
N ARG A 19 -4.36 -0.53 16.64
CA ARG A 19 -4.93 0.73 16.12
C ARG A 19 -4.05 1.36 15.05
N VAL A 20 -2.74 1.36 15.23
CA VAL A 20 -1.78 1.87 14.23
C VAL A 20 -1.79 1.02 12.97
N ALA A 21 -1.81 -0.32 13.09
CA ALA A 21 -1.90 -1.23 11.96
C ALA A 21 -3.15 -0.93 11.10
N VAL A 22 -4.32 -0.81 11.75
CA VAL A 22 -5.58 -0.45 11.08
C VAL A 22 -5.52 0.95 10.46
N ALA A 23 -4.92 1.93 11.14
CA ALA A 23 -4.76 3.28 10.59
C ALA A 23 -3.83 3.31 9.36
N LEU A 24 -2.80 2.47 9.36
CA LEU A 24 -1.95 2.23 8.19
C LEU A 24 -2.67 1.38 7.13
N GLY A 25 -3.85 0.85 7.44
CA GLY A 25 -4.73 0.04 6.60
C GLY A 25 -4.19 -1.36 6.34
N TYR A 26 -3.57 -1.93 7.35
CA TYR A 26 -3.39 -3.37 7.52
C TYR A 26 -4.56 -3.94 8.32
N ASP A 27 -4.89 -5.21 8.08
CA ASP A 27 -5.86 -5.93 8.87
C ASP A 27 -5.25 -6.37 10.23
N ASP A 28 -6.05 -6.34 11.30
CA ASP A 28 -5.61 -6.76 12.64
C ASP A 28 -5.18 -8.24 12.64
N ALA A 29 -5.94 -9.08 11.93
CA ALA A 29 -5.63 -10.50 11.84
C ALA A 29 -4.38 -10.77 10.98
N GLU A 30 -4.02 -9.87 10.09
CA GLU A 30 -2.76 -9.95 9.34
C GLU A 30 -1.56 -9.63 10.23
N ALA A 31 -1.63 -8.55 11.00
CA ALA A 31 -0.61 -8.20 11.99
C ALA A 31 -0.41 -9.31 13.03
N ALA A 32 -1.51 -9.91 13.51
CA ALA A 32 -1.45 -11.02 14.46
C ALA A 32 -0.79 -12.27 13.85
N ARG A 33 -1.09 -12.61 12.60
CA ARG A 33 -0.44 -13.75 11.90
C ARG A 33 1.06 -13.55 11.76
N VAL A 34 1.50 -12.37 11.32
CA VAL A 34 2.94 -12.08 11.20
C VAL A 34 3.64 -12.11 12.56
N ALA A 35 2.98 -11.64 13.63
CA ALA A 35 3.53 -11.75 14.98
C ALA A 35 3.67 -13.21 15.42
N GLN A 36 2.69 -14.06 15.11
CA GLN A 36 2.73 -15.49 15.42
C GLN A 36 3.83 -16.22 14.64
N ASP A 37 4.00 -15.90 13.35
CA ASP A 37 5.09 -16.45 12.54
C ASP A 37 6.47 -16.07 13.12
N LEU A 38 6.61 -14.82 13.61
CA LEU A 38 7.84 -14.33 14.22
C LEU A 38 8.16 -15.03 15.55
N GLU A 39 7.13 -15.33 16.35
CA GLU A 39 7.24 -16.10 17.61
C GLU A 39 7.78 -17.50 17.32
N GLN A 40 7.17 -18.20 16.34
CA GLN A 40 7.58 -19.53 15.90
C GLN A 40 8.97 -19.55 15.27
N ASP A 41 9.44 -18.42 14.74
CA ASP A 41 10.80 -18.21 14.22
C ASP A 41 11.80 -17.83 15.35
N GLY A 42 11.74 -18.57 16.46
CA GLY A 42 12.73 -18.48 17.55
C GLY A 42 12.63 -17.24 18.43
N ARG A 43 11.45 -16.61 18.51
CA ARG A 43 11.18 -15.45 19.41
C ARG A 43 10.12 -15.77 20.45
N GLU A 44 10.11 -17.01 20.91
CA GLU A 44 9.15 -17.53 21.91
C GLU A 44 9.19 -16.76 23.24
N ASP A 45 10.36 -16.20 23.60
CA ASP A 45 10.54 -15.43 24.84
C ASP A 45 10.16 -13.94 24.71
N TRP A 46 9.72 -13.49 23.53
CA TRP A 46 9.38 -12.08 23.31
C TRP A 46 7.95 -11.79 23.76
N SER A 47 7.72 -10.58 24.26
CA SER A 47 6.36 -10.18 24.64
C SER A 47 5.45 -10.06 23.42
N SER A 48 4.14 -10.21 23.63
CA SER A 48 3.15 -10.02 22.56
C SER A 48 3.23 -8.62 21.94
N ALA A 49 3.54 -7.62 22.77
CA ALA A 49 3.74 -6.25 22.33
C ALA A 49 4.95 -6.09 21.39
N GLU A 50 6.08 -6.70 21.72
CA GLU A 50 7.31 -6.64 20.89
C GLU A 50 7.12 -7.37 19.57
N LEU A 51 6.50 -8.56 19.60
CA LEU A 51 6.18 -9.33 18.39
C LEU A 51 5.24 -8.55 17.46
N LEU A 52 4.19 -7.92 17.99
CA LEU A 52 3.27 -7.10 17.19
C LEU A 52 3.93 -5.83 16.65
N LEU A 53 4.80 -5.18 17.42
CA LEU A 53 5.58 -4.02 16.94
C LEU A 53 6.48 -4.40 15.77
N LEU A 54 7.18 -5.53 15.88
CA LEU A 54 8.04 -6.04 14.82
C LEU A 54 7.21 -6.48 13.60
N ALA A 55 6.09 -7.17 13.82
CA ALA A 55 5.16 -7.58 12.77
C ALA A 55 4.63 -6.39 11.97
N LEU A 56 4.25 -5.30 12.65
CA LEU A 56 3.86 -4.06 12.00
C LEU A 56 5.02 -3.49 11.15
N GLY A 57 6.23 -3.48 11.69
CA GLY A 57 7.42 -3.07 10.95
C GLY A 57 7.63 -3.89 9.67
N GLU A 58 7.50 -5.21 9.75
CA GLU A 58 7.62 -6.11 8.60
C GLU A 58 6.50 -5.90 7.58
N LEU A 59 5.25 -5.72 8.01
CA LEU A 59 4.14 -5.40 7.12
C LEU A 59 4.37 -4.09 6.35
N THR A 60 4.91 -3.07 7.01
CA THR A 60 5.24 -1.79 6.34
C THR A 60 6.38 -1.88 5.33
N LYS A 61 7.24 -2.91 5.43
CA LYS A 61 8.27 -3.21 4.43
C LYS A 61 7.72 -4.02 3.27
N ARG A 62 6.76 -4.92 3.54
CA ARG A 62 6.15 -5.84 2.56
C ARG A 62 5.15 -5.18 1.61
N ASP A 63 4.65 -3.99 1.94
CA ASP A 63 3.78 -3.19 1.06
C ASP A 63 4.54 -1.98 0.47
N PRO A 64 5.50 -2.19 -0.47
CA PRO A 64 6.14 -1.11 -1.19
C PRO A 64 5.17 -0.41 -2.16
N ASP A 65 4.10 -1.09 -2.62
CA ASP A 65 3.10 -0.53 -3.53
C ASP A 65 2.34 0.66 -2.95
N ARG A 66 2.15 0.69 -1.62
CA ARG A 66 1.66 1.89 -0.91
C ARG A 66 2.59 3.10 -1.02
N ARG A 67 3.89 2.90 -1.23
CA ARG A 67 4.91 3.95 -1.35
C ARG A 67 5.30 4.23 -2.80
N ASP A 68 5.19 3.25 -3.70
CA ASP A 68 5.46 3.40 -5.13
C ASP A 68 4.26 4.03 -5.84
N LEU A 69 3.98 5.27 -5.44
CA LEU A 69 2.98 6.11 -6.07
C LEU A 69 3.57 6.76 -7.31
N VAL A 70 2.79 6.78 -8.37
CA VAL A 70 3.11 7.46 -9.62
C VAL A 70 2.14 8.61 -9.84
N SER A 71 2.69 9.73 -10.27
CA SER A 71 1.95 10.88 -10.79
C SER A 71 1.37 10.58 -12.18
N ALA A 72 0.53 11.49 -12.68
CA ALA A 72 0.03 11.41 -14.05
C ALA A 72 1.13 11.46 -15.12
N ALA A 73 2.30 12.06 -14.80
CA ALA A 73 3.43 12.11 -15.72
C ALA A 73 4.13 10.75 -15.80
N GLU A 74 4.45 10.15 -14.66
CA GLU A 74 5.10 8.83 -14.59
C GLU A 74 4.16 7.73 -15.11
N ALA A 75 2.86 7.81 -14.82
CA ALA A 75 1.87 6.91 -15.41
C ALA A 75 1.85 7.03 -16.95
N ALA A 76 2.05 8.23 -17.50
CA ALA A 76 2.10 8.43 -18.94
C ALA A 76 3.32 7.73 -19.57
N GLU A 77 4.47 7.78 -18.89
CA GLU A 77 5.68 7.07 -19.30
C GLU A 77 5.47 5.55 -19.31
N ILE A 78 4.88 4.98 -18.23
CA ILE A 78 4.57 3.54 -18.14
C ILE A 78 3.62 3.10 -19.27
N LEU A 79 2.61 3.92 -19.55
CA LEU A 79 1.58 3.62 -20.56
C LEU A 79 2.01 3.95 -21.99
N GLY A 80 3.14 4.64 -22.18
CA GLY A 80 3.61 5.11 -23.48
C GLY A 80 2.67 6.13 -24.15
N VAL A 81 2.03 7.00 -23.36
CA VAL A 81 1.08 8.02 -23.83
C VAL A 81 1.45 9.41 -23.32
N SER A 82 0.71 10.45 -23.73
CA SER A 82 0.88 11.78 -23.15
C SER A 82 0.22 11.89 -21.76
N ARG A 83 0.73 12.79 -20.91
CA ARG A 83 0.08 13.11 -19.63
C ARG A 83 -1.38 13.54 -19.80
N GLN A 84 -1.69 14.32 -20.84
CA GLN A 84 -3.07 14.70 -21.17
C GLN A 84 -3.94 13.46 -21.45
N ARG A 85 -3.39 12.44 -22.11
CA ARG A 85 -4.11 11.19 -22.36
C ARG A 85 -4.38 10.44 -21.05
N VAL A 86 -3.45 10.43 -20.10
CA VAL A 86 -3.69 9.85 -18.76
C VAL A 86 -4.85 10.54 -18.06
N HIS A 87 -4.93 11.87 -18.10
CA HIS A 87 -6.07 12.60 -17.52
C HIS A 87 -7.41 12.17 -18.14
N GLN A 88 -7.47 12.02 -19.47
CA GLN A 88 -8.68 11.50 -20.13
C GLN A 88 -9.00 10.05 -19.78
N LEU A 89 -7.98 9.21 -19.58
CA LEU A 89 -8.18 7.83 -19.16
C LEU A 89 -8.69 7.76 -17.73
N ALA A 90 -8.21 8.64 -16.84
CA ALA A 90 -8.59 8.69 -15.44
C ALA A 90 -10.08 9.00 -15.18
N ASP A 91 -10.81 9.47 -16.20
CA ASP A 91 -12.25 9.68 -16.14
C ASP A 91 -13.05 8.46 -16.62
N ARG A 92 -12.38 7.38 -17.04
CA ARG A 92 -13.03 6.12 -17.47
C ARG A 92 -13.14 5.15 -16.31
N ASP A 93 -14.26 4.41 -16.26
CA ASP A 93 -14.52 3.40 -15.24
C ASP A 93 -13.55 2.20 -15.28
N ASP A 94 -12.95 1.94 -16.44
CA ASP A 94 -11.99 0.84 -16.62
C ASP A 94 -10.54 1.21 -16.28
N PHE A 95 -10.26 2.49 -15.99
CA PHE A 95 -8.94 2.95 -15.55
C PHE A 95 -8.83 2.85 -14.02
N PRO A 96 -7.61 2.62 -13.47
CA PRO A 96 -7.44 2.57 -12.03
C PRO A 96 -7.92 3.82 -11.31
N ARG A 97 -8.63 3.62 -10.20
CA ARG A 97 -9.00 4.71 -9.31
C ARG A 97 -7.75 5.27 -8.64
N PRO A 98 -7.61 6.61 -8.55
CA PRO A 98 -6.48 7.20 -7.87
C PRO A 98 -6.50 6.84 -6.38
N ARG A 99 -5.33 6.54 -5.83
CA ARG A 99 -5.15 6.28 -4.41
C ARG A 99 -5.25 7.55 -3.58
N TYR A 100 -4.86 8.67 -4.17
CA TYR A 100 -4.95 10.01 -3.59
C TYR A 100 -5.32 11.04 -4.66
N GLU A 101 -6.16 12.00 -4.28
CA GLU A 101 -6.46 13.20 -5.07
C GLU A 101 -5.94 14.41 -4.30
N LEU A 102 -4.84 14.99 -4.80
CA LEU A 102 -4.20 16.17 -4.22
C LEU A 102 -4.51 17.39 -5.08
N ALA A 103 -4.35 18.59 -4.52
CA ALA A 103 -4.49 19.83 -5.27
C ALA A 103 -3.53 19.90 -6.49
N THR A 104 -2.37 19.25 -6.39
CA THR A 104 -1.36 19.16 -7.47
C THR A 104 -1.66 18.08 -8.51
N GLY A 105 -2.57 17.15 -8.22
CA GLY A 105 -2.96 16.06 -9.13
C GLY A 105 -3.32 14.75 -8.42
N LYS A 106 -3.71 13.78 -9.25
CA LYS A 106 -4.04 12.41 -8.83
C LYS A 106 -2.76 11.56 -8.74
N LEU A 107 -2.72 10.64 -7.77
CA LEU A 107 -1.67 9.64 -7.60
C LEU A 107 -2.26 8.23 -7.66
N TRP A 108 -1.56 7.32 -8.32
CA TRP A 108 -1.91 5.90 -8.42
C TRP A 108 -0.77 5.06 -7.88
N THR A 109 -1.01 3.78 -7.56
CA THR A 109 0.10 2.85 -7.38
C THR A 109 0.71 2.52 -8.74
N ARG A 110 2.03 2.30 -8.79
CA ARG A 110 2.70 1.82 -10.01
C ARG A 110 2.12 0.48 -10.46
N ALA A 111 1.81 -0.40 -9.52
CA ALA A 111 1.22 -1.71 -9.78
C ALA A 111 -0.11 -1.60 -10.54
N ASP A 112 -1.04 -0.76 -10.09
CA ASP A 112 -2.34 -0.60 -10.74
C ASP A 112 -2.22 -0.11 -12.19
N ILE A 113 -1.32 0.86 -12.42
CA ILE A 113 -1.05 1.39 -13.77
C ILE A 113 -0.41 0.31 -14.66
N THR A 114 0.50 -0.48 -14.10
CA THR A 114 1.17 -1.56 -14.82
C THR A 114 0.18 -2.67 -15.19
N GLU A 115 -0.70 -3.07 -14.27
CA GLU A 115 -1.76 -4.04 -14.54
C GLU A 115 -2.77 -3.53 -15.56
N PHE A 116 -3.18 -2.26 -15.46
CA PHE A 116 -3.98 -1.63 -16.50
C PHE A 116 -3.27 -1.71 -17.86
N ASN A 117 -1.98 -1.39 -17.94
CA ASN A 117 -1.21 -1.44 -19.18
C ASN A 117 -1.21 -2.83 -19.83
N LYS A 118 -1.13 -3.90 -19.01
CA LYS A 118 -1.14 -5.29 -19.49
C LYS A 118 -2.48 -5.68 -20.13
N ARG A 119 -3.59 -5.27 -19.52
CA ARG A 119 -4.95 -5.61 -19.99
C ARG A 119 -5.54 -4.61 -20.99
N TRP A 120 -4.93 -3.45 -21.14
CA TRP A 120 -5.49 -2.37 -21.94
C TRP A 120 -5.19 -2.56 -23.43
N GLU A 121 -6.23 -2.92 -24.19
CA GLU A 121 -6.17 -2.91 -25.65
C GLU A 121 -6.14 -1.47 -26.18
N ARG A 122 -4.97 -1.03 -26.64
CA ARG A 122 -4.79 0.29 -27.23
C ARG A 122 -5.51 0.35 -28.58
N LYS A 123 -6.62 1.08 -28.66
CA LYS A 123 -7.17 1.50 -29.96
C LYS A 123 -6.21 2.50 -30.59
N THR A 124 -5.40 2.04 -31.54
CA THR A 124 -4.45 2.88 -32.27
C THR A 124 -5.20 3.97 -33.03
N GLY A 125 -5.05 5.22 -32.59
CA GLY A 125 -5.55 6.38 -33.32
C GLY A 125 -4.78 6.58 -34.63
N ARG A 126 -5.43 7.27 -35.59
CA ARG A 126 -4.93 7.50 -36.97
C ARG A 126 -3.44 7.86 -36.99
N PRO A 127 -2.60 7.17 -37.79
CA PRO A 127 -1.17 7.46 -37.85
C PRO A 127 -0.93 8.94 -38.15
N ARG A 128 0.00 9.54 -37.41
CA ARG A 128 0.45 10.93 -37.62
C ARG A 128 0.86 11.06 -39.09
N ARG A 129 0.23 11.98 -39.84
CA ARG A 129 0.68 12.27 -41.21
C ARG A 129 2.16 12.65 -41.13
N ALA A 130 3.01 11.87 -41.81
CA ALA A 130 4.38 12.26 -42.06
C ALA A 130 4.37 13.61 -42.80
N LYS A 131 5.24 14.51 -42.36
CA LYS A 131 5.49 15.79 -43.01
C LYS A 131 6.54 15.59 -44.09
#